data_AF-A0A383BR06-F1
#
_entry.id   AF-A0A383BR06-F1
#
_cell.length_a   1.000
_cell.length_b   1.000
_cell.length_c   1.000
_cell.angle_alpha   90.00
_cell.angle_beta   90.00
_cell.angle_gamma   90.00
#
_symmetry.space_group_name_H-M   'P 1'
#
loop_
_entity.id
_entity.type
_entity.pdbx_description
1 polymer ?
#
loop_
_entity_poly.entity_id
_entity_poly.type
_entity_poly.pdbx_seq_one_letter_code
_entity_poly.pdbx_strand_id
1 'polypeptide(L)'
;PLSLLIESDNTWYEGDRPLMTDRRSYRLFDSSRNAVVLDIAYTLKASHGAVTIGNTKEGGFLCIRVNPSMNANAEGHMGNVYGATDERGCWSLPSHWMDYYGPVGDETVGFAIFDNPQNFRYPTTWHVRGYGLFAPNCWMFKPDHHLPEGESLTFRWRVTVHTGDTGQADIANRFLDYVDGPRVEWE
;
A
#
# COMPACT_ATOMS: atom_id res chain seq x y z
N PRO A 1 -13.94 14.49 5.93
CA PRO A 1 -14.55 13.79 7.10
C PRO A 1 -14.40 12.27 6.89
N LEU A 2 -14.45 11.46 7.96
CA LEU A 2 -14.48 10.00 7.79
C LEU A 2 -15.82 9.61 7.17
N SER A 3 -15.77 9.06 5.95
CA SER A 3 -16.97 8.69 5.19
C SER A 3 -17.36 7.23 5.46
N LEU A 4 -16.38 6.35 5.68
CA LEU A 4 -16.62 4.93 5.96
C LEU A 4 -15.50 4.33 6.82
N LEU A 5 -15.87 3.46 7.77
CA LEU A 5 -14.97 2.58 8.50
C LEU A 5 -15.43 1.14 8.29
N ILE A 6 -14.52 0.28 7.82
CA ILE A 6 -14.71 -1.17 7.79
C ILE A 6 -13.62 -1.79 8.67
N GLU A 7 -14.02 -2.65 9.59
CA GLU A 7 -13.09 -3.45 10.40
C GLU A 7 -13.39 -4.93 10.23
N SER A 8 -12.36 -5.76 10.29
CA SER A 8 -12.51 -7.21 10.39
C SER A 8 -11.44 -7.81 11.29
N ASP A 9 -11.84 -8.86 12.01
CA ASP A 9 -10.96 -9.75 12.74
C ASP A 9 -11.06 -11.13 12.06
N ASN A 10 -9.92 -11.68 11.65
CA ASN A 10 -9.85 -12.89 10.83
C ASN A 10 -8.91 -13.91 11.46
N THR A 11 -9.16 -15.19 11.22
CA THR A 11 -8.26 -16.29 11.62
C THR A 11 -7.73 -16.99 10.37
N TRP A 12 -6.42 -17.19 10.32
CA TRP A 12 -5.73 -17.92 9.27
C TRP A 12 -5.64 -19.40 9.67
N TYR A 13 -5.89 -20.29 8.72
CA TYR A 13 -5.87 -21.73 8.93
C TYR A 13 -4.90 -22.43 7.97
N GLU A 14 -4.26 -23.48 8.47
CA GLU A 14 -3.61 -24.52 7.66
C GLU A 14 -4.44 -25.79 7.78
N GLY A 15 -5.25 -26.09 6.75
CA GLY A 15 -6.33 -27.07 6.87
C GLY A 15 -7.33 -26.64 7.94
N ASP A 16 -7.58 -27.48 8.94
CA ASP A 16 -8.46 -27.15 10.07
C ASP A 16 -7.72 -26.54 11.27
N ARG A 17 -6.38 -26.40 11.19
CA ARG A 17 -5.56 -25.91 12.30
C ARG A 17 -5.44 -24.38 12.25
N PRO A 18 -5.87 -23.64 13.29
CA PRO A 18 -5.64 -22.20 13.32
C PRO A 18 -4.14 -21.91 13.47
N LEU A 19 -3.66 -20.93 12.70
CA LEU A 19 -2.24 -20.56 12.62
C LEU A 19 -1.97 -19.21 13.28
N MET A 20 -2.77 -18.20 12.93
CA MET A 20 -2.62 -16.83 13.42
C MET A 20 -3.92 -16.06 13.24
N THR A 21 -3.98 -14.86 13.77
CA THR A 21 -5.10 -13.94 13.54
C THR A 21 -4.60 -12.68 12.86
N ASP A 22 -5.51 -11.99 12.19
CA ASP A 22 -5.28 -10.63 11.76
C ASP A 22 -6.45 -9.72 12.10
N ARG A 23 -6.14 -8.44 12.32
CA ARG A 23 -7.13 -7.36 12.38
C ARG A 23 -6.87 -6.39 11.24
N ARG A 24 -7.91 -6.02 10.50
CA ARG A 24 -7.88 -5.03 9.42
C ARG A 24 -8.77 -3.86 9.76
N SER A 25 -8.34 -2.66 9.42
CA SER A 25 -9.20 -1.48 9.37
C SER A 25 -8.99 -0.74 8.06
N TYR A 26 -10.09 -0.30 7.47
CA TYR A 26 -10.15 0.49 6.25
C TYR A 26 -10.95 1.76 6.55
N ARG A 27 -10.31 2.91 6.42
CA ARG A 27 -10.91 4.22 6.69
C ARG A 27 -10.94 5.02 5.40
N LEU A 28 -12.13 5.24 4.88
CA LEU A 28 -12.35 6.03 3.67
C LEU A 28 -12.66 7.47 4.06
N PHE A 29 -12.01 8.40 3.39
CA PHE A 29 -12.24 9.82 3.55
C PHE A 29 -12.51 10.44 2.19
N ASP A 30 -13.57 11.23 2.11
CA ASP A 30 -13.65 12.26 1.09
C ASP A 30 -12.62 13.33 1.43
N SER A 31 -11.69 13.57 0.52
CA SER A 31 -10.72 14.64 0.66
C SER A 31 -11.05 15.80 -0.27
N SER A 32 -10.72 17.01 0.17
CA SER A 32 -10.57 18.13 -0.78
C SER A 32 -9.54 17.77 -1.85
N ARG A 33 -9.54 18.49 -2.98
CA ARG A 33 -8.62 18.27 -4.13
C ARG A 33 -8.91 17.03 -4.98
N ASN A 34 -10.18 16.76 -5.30
CA ASN A 34 -10.61 15.71 -6.23
C ASN A 34 -9.95 14.35 -5.98
N ALA A 35 -9.94 13.92 -4.71
CA ALA A 35 -9.29 12.69 -4.32
C ALA A 35 -10.08 11.93 -3.27
N VAL A 36 -9.92 10.62 -3.31
CA VAL A 36 -10.46 9.69 -2.34
C VAL A 36 -9.29 9.06 -1.60
N VAL A 37 -9.32 9.14 -0.28
CA VAL A 37 -8.25 8.63 0.58
C VAL A 37 -8.74 7.40 1.31
N LEU A 38 -7.99 6.32 1.23
CA LEU A 38 -8.22 5.08 1.94
C LEU A 38 -7.01 4.76 2.83
N ASP A 39 -7.17 4.92 4.13
CA ASP A 39 -6.18 4.45 5.10
C ASP A 39 -6.45 2.99 5.44
N ILE A 40 -5.39 2.20 5.45
CA ILE A 40 -5.41 0.76 5.70
C ILE A 40 -4.47 0.48 6.86
N ALA A 41 -4.97 -0.18 7.90
CA ALA A 41 -4.12 -0.78 8.93
C ALA A 41 -4.35 -2.29 8.96
N TYR A 42 -3.27 -3.05 9.02
CA TYR A 42 -3.27 -4.50 9.02
C TYR A 42 -2.33 -5.02 10.12
N THR A 43 -2.90 -5.63 11.16
CA THR A 43 -2.15 -6.19 12.28
C THR A 43 -2.22 -7.70 12.24
N LEU A 44 -1.09 -8.35 11.99
CA LEU A 44 -0.90 -9.77 12.20
C LEU A 44 -0.60 -10.05 13.67
N LYS A 45 -1.13 -11.15 14.20
CA LYS A 45 -0.82 -11.64 15.54
C LYS A 45 -0.59 -13.14 15.53
N ALA A 46 0.57 -13.57 16.02
CA ALA A 46 0.93 -14.97 16.23
C ALA A 46 0.14 -15.55 17.42
N SER A 47 -1.18 -15.70 17.24
CA SER A 47 -2.12 -16.03 18.32
C SER A 47 -2.25 -17.52 18.62
N HIS A 48 -1.65 -18.40 17.80
CA HIS A 48 -1.72 -19.85 17.93
C HIS A 48 -0.31 -20.49 17.82
N GLY A 49 0.66 -19.88 18.51
CA GLY A 49 2.08 -20.24 18.42
C GLY A 49 2.89 -19.29 17.54
N ALA A 50 4.21 -19.45 17.56
CA ALA A 50 5.12 -18.68 16.72
C ALA A 50 4.88 -18.94 15.23
N VAL A 51 5.04 -17.91 14.40
CA VAL A 51 4.79 -17.97 12.95
C VAL A 51 6.02 -17.50 12.19
N THR A 52 6.35 -18.22 11.13
CA THR A 52 7.37 -17.77 10.16
C THR A 52 6.66 -17.21 8.93
N ILE A 53 6.89 -15.92 8.66
CA ILE A 53 6.48 -15.29 7.41
C ILE A 53 7.63 -15.45 6.42
N GLY A 54 7.43 -16.36 5.46
CA GLY A 54 8.42 -16.68 4.44
C GLY A 54 8.61 -15.55 3.43
N ASN A 55 9.79 -15.49 2.83
CA ASN A 55 10.03 -14.63 1.68
C ASN A 55 9.12 -15.05 0.51
N THR A 56 8.52 -14.06 -0.14
CA THR A 56 7.72 -14.28 -1.34
C THR A 56 7.76 -13.05 -2.21
N LYS A 57 7.90 -13.28 -3.52
CA LYS A 57 7.70 -12.21 -4.50
C LYS A 57 6.22 -11.89 -4.70
N GLU A 58 5.29 -12.78 -4.33
CA GLU A 58 3.89 -12.63 -4.68
C GLU A 58 3.18 -11.61 -3.78
N GLY A 59 2.68 -10.51 -4.38
CA GLY A 59 1.50 -9.74 -3.97
C GLY A 59 1.53 -8.95 -2.66
N GLY A 60 2.45 -9.20 -1.72
CA GLY A 60 2.41 -8.59 -0.40
C GLY A 60 1.06 -8.78 0.32
N PHE A 61 0.77 -7.96 1.32
CA PHE A 61 -0.54 -7.95 2.00
C PHE A 61 -1.54 -6.94 1.42
N LEU A 62 -1.02 -5.94 0.68
CA LEU A 62 -1.82 -4.96 -0.07
C LEU A 62 -1.39 -5.06 -1.54
N CYS A 63 -2.35 -5.34 -2.42
CA CYS A 63 -2.12 -5.42 -3.87
C CYS A 63 -3.27 -4.76 -4.61
N ILE A 64 -2.94 -3.90 -5.57
CA ILE A 64 -3.90 -3.33 -6.50
C ILE A 64 -3.66 -3.92 -7.89
N ARG A 65 -4.75 -4.37 -8.51
CA ARG A 65 -4.79 -4.74 -9.92
C ARG A 65 -5.27 -3.54 -10.72
N VAL A 66 -4.38 -2.98 -11.52
CA VAL A 66 -4.64 -1.76 -12.31
C VAL A 66 -5.61 -2.07 -13.45
N ASN A 67 -6.51 -1.13 -13.73
CA ASN A 67 -7.42 -1.23 -14.88
C ASN A 67 -6.60 -1.37 -16.18
N PRO A 68 -6.93 -2.34 -17.06
CA PRO A 68 -6.18 -2.56 -18.30
C PRO A 68 -5.96 -1.33 -19.19
N SER A 69 -6.89 -0.36 -19.21
CA SER A 69 -6.75 0.84 -20.05
C SER A 69 -5.62 1.76 -19.59
N MET A 70 -5.36 1.80 -18.28
CA MET A 70 -4.36 2.67 -17.65
C MET A 70 -3.15 1.91 -17.13
N ASN A 71 -2.90 0.66 -17.57
CA ASN A 71 -1.68 -0.04 -17.21
C ASN A 71 -0.51 0.41 -18.11
N ALA A 72 0.72 0.26 -17.64
CA ALA A 72 1.93 0.75 -18.30
C ALA A 72 2.42 -0.16 -19.45
N ASN A 73 1.75 -1.29 -19.70
CA ASN A 73 1.86 -1.99 -20.98
C ASN A 73 0.97 -1.36 -22.06
N ALA A 74 0.01 -0.52 -21.68
CA ALA A 74 -0.81 0.32 -22.54
C ALA A 74 -0.34 1.77 -22.43
N GLU A 75 -1.24 2.70 -22.06
CA GLU A 75 -0.96 4.14 -21.98
C GLU A 75 -0.75 4.64 -20.55
N GLY A 76 -0.62 3.71 -19.60
CA GLY A 76 -0.36 4.02 -18.20
C GLY A 76 1.09 4.36 -17.89
N HIS A 77 1.29 4.98 -16.74
CA HIS A 77 2.57 5.34 -16.18
C HIS A 77 2.62 4.90 -14.72
N MET A 78 3.80 4.47 -14.28
CA MET A 78 4.10 4.26 -12.87
C MET A 78 5.30 5.11 -12.49
N GLY A 79 5.37 5.57 -11.25
CA GLY A 79 6.53 6.33 -10.80
C GLY A 79 6.75 6.30 -9.30
N ASN A 80 7.99 6.56 -8.91
CA ASN A 80 8.43 6.53 -7.51
C ASN A 80 8.99 7.88 -7.04
N VAL A 81 9.20 8.03 -5.73
CA VAL A 81 9.73 9.26 -5.12
C VAL A 81 11.12 9.68 -5.64
N TYR A 82 11.89 8.75 -6.22
CA TYR A 82 13.23 9.00 -6.73
C TYR A 82 13.25 9.35 -8.23
N GLY A 83 12.08 9.49 -8.85
CA GLY A 83 11.93 9.89 -10.26
C GLY A 83 12.06 8.73 -11.25
N ALA A 84 12.00 7.47 -10.81
CA ALA A 84 11.85 6.36 -11.75
C ALA A 84 10.45 6.38 -12.36
N THR A 85 10.34 6.02 -13.65
CA THR A 85 9.09 6.10 -14.43
C THR A 85 8.77 4.81 -15.19
N ASP A 86 9.51 3.73 -14.94
CA ASP A 86 9.36 2.45 -15.65
C ASP A 86 9.39 1.27 -14.68
N GLU A 87 8.99 0.09 -15.17
CA GLU A 87 9.00 -1.14 -14.36
C GLU A 87 10.39 -1.44 -13.82
N ARG A 88 11.45 -1.22 -14.61
CA ARG A 88 12.82 -1.52 -14.19
C ARG A 88 13.27 -0.69 -12.99
N GLY A 89 12.95 0.60 -12.98
CA GLY A 89 13.30 1.53 -11.90
C GLY A 89 12.33 1.49 -10.71
N CYS A 90 11.17 0.85 -10.85
CA CYS A 90 10.19 0.70 -9.77
C CYS A 90 10.19 -0.71 -9.15
N TRP A 91 10.63 -1.74 -9.88
CA TRP A 91 10.64 -3.12 -9.42
C TRP A 91 11.70 -3.41 -8.39
N SER A 92 11.28 -3.93 -7.23
CA SER A 92 12.15 -4.41 -6.16
C SER A 92 13.08 -3.36 -5.56
N LEU A 93 12.84 -2.09 -5.86
CA LEU A 93 13.54 -0.97 -5.25
C LEU A 93 12.72 -0.40 -4.09
N PRO A 94 13.37 0.04 -3.00
CA PRO A 94 12.67 0.69 -1.90
C PRO A 94 12.09 2.02 -2.36
N SER A 95 10.91 2.40 -1.87
CA SER A 95 10.35 3.74 -2.09
C SER A 95 9.31 4.10 -1.03
N HIS A 96 9.27 5.37 -0.63
CA HIS A 96 8.33 5.88 0.37
C HIS A 96 6.87 5.88 -0.13
N TRP A 97 6.71 6.09 -1.43
CA TRP A 97 5.44 6.02 -2.13
C TRP A 97 5.69 5.62 -3.58
N MET A 98 4.65 5.08 -4.19
CA MET A 98 4.63 4.76 -5.61
C MET A 98 3.27 5.19 -6.17
N ASP A 99 3.27 5.78 -7.35
CA ASP A 99 2.08 6.25 -8.06
C ASP A 99 1.88 5.45 -9.35
N TYR A 100 0.61 5.31 -9.75
CA TYR A 100 0.21 4.70 -11.01
C TYR A 100 -0.97 5.49 -11.59
N TYR A 101 -0.82 6.01 -12.80
CA TYR A 101 -1.87 6.80 -13.46
C TYR A 101 -1.93 6.51 -14.95
N GLY A 102 -3.04 6.88 -15.59
CA GLY A 102 -3.23 6.73 -17.03
C GLY A 102 -4.66 7.03 -17.44
N PRO A 103 -5.01 6.83 -18.72
CA PRO A 103 -6.34 7.11 -19.23
C PRO A 103 -7.37 6.07 -18.79
N VAL A 104 -8.50 6.54 -18.27
CA VAL A 104 -9.72 5.75 -18.04
C VAL A 104 -10.89 6.54 -18.63
N GLY A 105 -11.37 6.13 -19.79
CA GLY A 105 -12.30 6.95 -20.58
C GLY A 105 -11.60 8.23 -21.04
N ASP A 106 -12.25 9.38 -20.83
CA ASP A 106 -11.76 10.69 -21.27
C ASP A 106 -10.93 11.41 -20.19
N GLU A 107 -10.66 10.75 -19.06
CA GLU A 107 -9.94 11.34 -17.91
C GLU A 107 -8.61 10.62 -17.67
N THR A 108 -7.60 11.39 -17.25
CA THR A 108 -6.40 10.83 -16.63
C THR A 108 -6.67 10.68 -15.14
N VAL A 109 -6.59 9.46 -14.65
CA VAL A 109 -6.80 9.13 -13.23
C VAL A 109 -5.68 8.22 -12.75
N GLY A 110 -5.49 8.22 -11.44
CA GLY A 110 -4.43 7.44 -10.84
C GLY A 110 -4.71 7.08 -9.39
N PHE A 111 -3.78 6.33 -8.84
CA PHE A 111 -3.70 6.11 -7.41
C PHE A 111 -2.23 6.01 -6.97
N ALA A 112 -1.96 6.57 -5.80
CA ALA A 112 -0.69 6.41 -5.12
C ALA A 112 -0.87 5.57 -3.86
N ILE A 113 0.09 4.69 -3.58
CA ILE A 113 0.21 3.98 -2.31
C ILE A 113 1.36 4.58 -1.52
N PHE A 114 1.10 4.96 -0.27
CA PHE A 114 2.09 5.49 0.66
C PHE A 114 2.45 4.41 1.68
N ASP A 115 3.76 4.14 1.79
CA ASP A 115 4.28 3.33 2.88
C ASP A 115 4.43 4.18 4.15
N ASN A 116 4.40 3.56 5.31
CA ASN A 116 4.42 4.27 6.58
C ASN A 116 5.76 4.08 7.32
N PRO A 117 6.38 5.13 7.88
CA PRO A 117 7.65 5.02 8.59
C PRO A 117 7.68 4.04 9.77
N GLN A 118 6.52 3.70 10.35
CA GLN A 118 6.40 2.72 11.42
C GLN A 118 6.21 1.28 10.91
N ASN A 119 6.17 1.06 9.60
CA ASN A 119 6.08 -0.30 9.03
C ASN A 119 7.42 -1.02 9.14
N PHE A 120 7.34 -2.33 9.33
CA PHE A 120 8.51 -3.19 9.26
C PHE A 120 9.17 -3.11 7.88
N ARG A 121 10.49 -2.93 7.86
CA ARG A 121 11.33 -2.75 6.66
C ARG A 121 10.99 -1.50 5.83
N TYR A 122 10.53 -0.43 6.48
CA TYR A 122 10.35 0.86 5.81
C TYR A 122 11.68 1.48 5.32
N PRO A 123 11.68 2.15 4.15
CA PRO A 123 10.64 2.06 3.11
C PRO A 123 10.67 0.68 2.45
N THR A 124 9.48 0.13 2.24
CA THR A 124 9.31 -1.20 1.66
C THR A 124 9.78 -1.23 0.21
N THR A 125 10.13 -2.43 -0.26
CA THR A 125 10.36 -2.71 -1.68
C THR A 125 9.05 -2.97 -2.40
N TRP A 126 9.01 -2.70 -3.71
CA TRP A 126 7.76 -2.73 -4.47
C TRP A 126 7.70 -3.88 -5.48
N HIS A 127 6.61 -4.65 -5.45
CA HIS A 127 6.26 -5.68 -6.44
C HIS A 127 5.36 -5.02 -7.49
N VAL A 128 5.94 -4.55 -8.60
CA VAL A 128 5.22 -3.84 -9.66
C VAL A 128 5.37 -4.47 -11.04
N ARG A 129 4.34 -4.38 -11.86
CA ARG A 129 4.34 -4.88 -13.24
C ARG A 129 3.64 -3.92 -14.18
N GLY A 130 4.16 -3.78 -15.39
CA GLY A 130 3.53 -3.01 -16.47
C GLY A 130 2.13 -3.51 -16.81
N TYR A 131 1.85 -4.80 -16.65
CA TYR A 131 0.49 -5.36 -16.79
C TYR A 131 -0.45 -5.08 -15.59
N GLY A 132 -0.06 -4.21 -14.67
CA GLY A 132 -0.94 -3.70 -13.61
C GLY A 132 -0.92 -4.49 -12.31
N LEU A 133 0.19 -5.15 -11.95
CA LEU A 133 0.40 -5.61 -10.57
C LEU A 133 1.05 -4.46 -9.81
N PHE A 134 0.51 -4.08 -8.65
CA PHE A 134 1.10 -3.01 -7.86
C PHE A 134 0.94 -3.25 -6.36
N ALA A 135 2.04 -3.60 -5.69
CA ALA A 135 2.01 -3.97 -4.28
C ALA A 135 3.25 -3.51 -3.51
N PRO A 136 3.12 -2.81 -2.36
CA PRO A 136 4.19 -2.74 -1.39
C PRO A 136 4.46 -4.16 -0.84
N ASN A 137 5.70 -4.62 -0.95
CA ASN A 137 6.07 -5.99 -0.57
C ASN A 137 7.43 -6.02 0.16
N CYS A 138 7.37 -6.02 1.50
CA CYS A 138 8.54 -6.11 2.38
C CYS A 138 9.12 -7.53 2.49
N TRP A 139 8.52 -8.51 1.82
CA TRP A 139 8.91 -9.93 1.86
C TRP A 139 9.75 -10.35 0.64
N MET A 140 9.66 -9.59 -0.45
CA MET A 140 10.31 -9.93 -1.71
C MET A 140 11.83 -9.84 -1.60
N PHE A 141 12.52 -10.96 -1.88
CA PHE A 141 13.98 -11.08 -1.83
C PHE A 141 14.59 -10.67 -0.48
N LYS A 142 13.88 -10.92 0.62
CA LYS A 142 14.36 -10.69 1.98
C LYS A 142 14.44 -11.99 2.77
N PRO A 143 15.16 -12.04 3.90
CA PRO A 143 15.08 -13.16 4.81
C PRO A 143 13.67 -13.35 5.35
N ASP A 144 13.35 -14.58 5.72
CA ASP A 144 12.12 -14.90 6.45
C ASP A 144 12.06 -14.11 7.76
N HIS A 145 10.85 -13.84 8.23
CA HIS A 145 10.61 -13.18 9.51
C HIS A 145 9.93 -14.13 10.48
N HIS A 146 10.56 -14.34 11.63
CA HIS A 146 9.97 -15.10 12.73
C HIS A 146 9.23 -14.15 13.66
N LEU A 147 7.91 -14.32 13.74
CA LEU A 147 7.03 -13.63 14.67
C LEU A 147 6.81 -14.55 15.88
N PRO A 148 7.36 -14.24 17.06
CA PRO A 148 7.19 -15.06 18.26
C PRO A 148 5.73 -15.18 18.67
N GLU A 149 5.39 -16.25 19.41
CA GLU A 149 4.03 -16.42 19.95
C GLU A 149 3.62 -15.22 20.80
N GLY A 150 2.39 -14.75 20.59
CA GLY A 150 1.81 -13.60 21.28
C GLY A 150 2.20 -12.23 20.68
N GLU A 151 3.28 -12.15 19.90
CA GLU A 151 3.73 -10.91 19.27
C GLU A 151 2.85 -10.52 18.07
N SER A 152 2.93 -9.24 17.70
CA SER A 152 2.14 -8.67 16.60
C SER A 152 2.99 -7.80 15.68
N LEU A 153 2.61 -7.77 14.41
CA LEU A 153 3.23 -6.93 13.39
C LEU A 153 2.16 -6.12 12.67
N THR A 154 2.29 -4.79 12.71
CA THR A 154 1.29 -3.88 12.11
C THR A 154 1.85 -3.15 10.91
N PHE A 155 1.10 -3.20 9.81
CA PHE A 155 1.33 -2.44 8.60
C PHE A 155 0.28 -1.35 8.45
N ARG A 156 0.70 -0.21 7.89
CA ARG A 156 -0.10 0.97 7.65
C ARG A 156 0.18 1.49 6.26
N TRP A 157 -0.86 1.67 5.46
CA TRP A 157 -0.75 2.27 4.13
C TRP A 157 -1.84 3.31 3.95
N ARG A 158 -1.56 4.30 3.11
CA ARG A 158 -2.58 5.19 2.55
C ARG A 158 -2.63 4.96 1.06
N VAL A 159 -3.83 4.73 0.53
CA VAL A 159 -4.10 4.77 -0.90
C VAL A 159 -4.81 6.09 -1.19
N THR A 160 -4.26 6.88 -2.10
CA THR A 160 -4.89 8.11 -2.58
C THR A 160 -5.27 7.91 -4.04
N VAL A 161 -6.55 7.84 -4.34
CA VAL A 161 -7.08 7.89 -5.72
C VAL A 161 -7.21 9.35 -6.12
N HIS A 162 -6.75 9.70 -7.32
CA HIS A 162 -6.63 11.08 -7.78
C HIS A 162 -6.90 11.22 -9.28
N THR A 163 -7.11 12.47 -9.70
CA THR A 163 -7.18 12.88 -11.12
C THR A 163 -5.88 13.58 -11.51
N GLY A 164 -5.45 13.37 -12.76
CA GLY A 164 -4.22 13.93 -13.31
C GLY A 164 -3.01 13.01 -13.15
N ASP A 165 -1.85 13.53 -13.55
CA ASP A 165 -0.55 12.88 -13.34
C ASP A 165 -0.03 13.07 -11.90
N THR A 166 1.09 12.41 -11.57
CA THR A 166 1.75 12.48 -10.24
C THR A 166 2.00 13.91 -9.76
N GLY A 167 2.33 14.83 -10.68
CA GLY A 167 2.62 16.23 -10.37
C GLY A 167 1.35 17.04 -10.13
N GLN A 168 0.38 16.93 -11.05
CA GLN A 168 -0.93 17.57 -10.94
C GLN A 168 -1.68 17.14 -9.67
N ALA A 169 -1.56 15.86 -9.30
CA ALA A 169 -2.16 15.30 -8.11
C ALA A 169 -1.41 15.63 -6.81
N ASP A 170 -0.24 16.28 -6.89
CA ASP A 170 0.56 16.73 -5.75
C ASP A 170 0.95 15.59 -4.79
N ILE A 171 1.31 14.43 -5.36
CA ILE A 171 1.53 13.18 -4.61
C ILE A 171 2.62 13.32 -3.54
N ALA A 172 3.70 14.04 -3.85
CA ALA A 172 4.80 14.24 -2.92
C ALA A 172 4.35 14.97 -1.64
N ASN A 173 3.57 16.05 -1.76
CA ASN A 173 3.09 16.78 -0.59
C ASN A 173 2.00 16.00 0.16
N ARG A 174 1.12 15.28 -0.56
CA ARG A 174 0.13 14.39 0.09
C ARG A 174 0.79 13.29 0.93
N PHE A 175 1.94 12.80 0.49
CA PHE A 175 2.74 11.88 1.30
C PHE A 175 3.28 12.56 2.56
N LEU A 176 3.78 13.80 2.45
CA LEU A 176 4.23 14.59 3.61
C LEU A 176 3.08 14.82 4.60
N ASP A 177 1.89 15.18 4.13
CA ASP A 177 0.68 15.31 4.95
C ASP A 177 0.32 14.00 5.67
N TYR A 178 0.52 12.86 5.00
CA TYR A 178 0.28 11.54 5.59
C TYR A 178 1.25 11.22 6.73
N VAL A 179 2.55 11.48 6.55
CA VAL A 179 3.57 11.12 7.54
C VAL A 179 3.71 12.13 8.68
N ASP A 180 3.40 13.40 8.44
CA ASP A 180 3.35 14.45 9.47
C ASP A 180 2.12 14.26 10.39
N GLY A 181 1.03 13.72 9.81
CA GLY A 181 -0.23 13.49 10.52
C GLY A 181 -1.03 14.79 10.70
N PRO A 182 -2.27 14.69 11.23
CA PRO A 182 -3.06 15.88 11.50
C PRO A 182 -2.40 16.72 12.59
N ARG A 183 -1.97 17.94 12.25
CA ARG A 183 -1.62 18.95 13.25
C ARG A 183 -2.89 19.48 13.88
N VAL A 184 -3.03 19.27 15.19
CA VAL A 184 -4.10 19.90 15.97
C VAL A 184 -3.71 21.37 16.12
N GLU A 185 -4.39 22.25 15.40
CA GLU A 185 -4.36 23.68 15.70
C GLU A 185 -5.27 23.91 16.90
N TRP A 186 -4.69 24.41 17.98
CA TRP A 186 -5.44 24.89 19.13
C TRP A 186 -5.82 26.35 18.86
N GLU A 187 -7.12 26.65 18.89
CA GLU A 187 -7.63 28.04 18.97
C GLU A 187 -7.38 28.64 20.37
#